data_AF-A0A0F9BE44-F1
#
_entry.id   AF-A0A0F9BE44-F1
#
_cell.length_a   1.000
_cell.length_b   1.000
_cell.length_c   1.000
_cell.angle_alpha   90.00
_cell.angle_beta   90.00
_cell.angle_gamma   90.00
#
_symmetry.space_group_name_H-M   'P 1'
#
loop_
_entity.id
_entity.type
_entity.pdbx_description
1 polymer ?
#
loop_
_entity_poly.entity_id
_entity_poly.type
_entity_poly.pdbx_seq_one_letter_code
_entity_poly.pdbx_strand_id
1 'polypeptide(L)'
;CYDLEVKDKGHNYIVDGIVVHNTYEQDVKKFEGWHGHFFAADEPMPRPKYIALKRGLVDYGGIFLMSFTPLSEAWIFDEIVTAGNRDFGIHFVDIMDNPHLGEQEIADFAASLTDDEKEARLRGQWMHLSGLVYKSFDVGLHVLEGFEGGEIPHGHTCYAAVDFHSRIEHAITFIAVDKRGHIVVCDEIWRHGSDEDIAGWLIDWHHKRHKLETVIIDALSKGDGNLHEGFSSHDKIDERLSAFGIPLEGGSKDVENGIRGVQDALLSSNKVASLFVQEHCAKHIYEFTHYLWPTQRDKTSEHRTVSQKPQSKDDHFMENLRRLVVLPAEWRGVSDNSAWLEQVNKGYQPVDAVAGY
;
A
#
# COMPACT_ATOMS: atom_id res chain seq x y z
N CYS A 1 -33.29 24.35 -11.49
CA CYS A 1 -34.14 23.53 -12.37
C CYS A 1 -33.78 23.83 -13.81
N TYR A 2 -33.19 22.88 -14.51
CA TYR A 2 -33.21 22.87 -15.97
C TYR A 2 -34.37 21.95 -16.34
N ASP A 3 -35.45 22.53 -16.87
CA ASP A 3 -36.60 21.76 -17.34
C ASP A 3 -36.25 21.14 -18.69
N LEU A 4 -36.18 19.81 -18.74
CA LEU A 4 -35.97 19.04 -19.96
C LEU A 4 -37.34 18.59 -20.49
N GLU A 5 -37.82 19.19 -21.58
CA GLU A 5 -39.00 18.71 -22.31
C GLU A 5 -38.61 17.55 -23.26
N VAL A 6 -39.20 16.38 -23.07
CA VAL A 6 -39.04 15.22 -23.96
C VAL A 6 -40.12 15.27 -25.04
N LYS A 7 -39.72 15.53 -26.29
CA LYS A 7 -40.66 15.67 -27.43
C LYS A 7 -40.76 14.46 -28.36
N ASP A 8 -39.95 13.41 -28.21
CA ASP A 8 -40.10 12.21 -29.03
C ASP A 8 -39.51 10.94 -28.39
N LYS A 9 -40.06 9.77 -28.74
CA LYS A 9 -39.60 8.45 -28.26
C LYS A 9 -38.38 7.90 -29.03
N GLY A 10 -37.66 8.75 -29.74
CA GLY A 10 -36.32 8.46 -30.26
C GLY A 10 -35.29 9.07 -29.33
N HIS A 11 -34.19 8.36 -29.08
CA HIS A 11 -33.07 8.76 -28.21
C HIS A 11 -32.32 10.03 -28.69
N ASN A 12 -33.02 11.15 -28.86
CA ASN A 12 -32.48 12.44 -29.26
C ASN A 12 -33.02 13.50 -28.31
N TYR A 13 -32.21 13.90 -27.34
CA TYR A 13 -32.52 15.02 -26.45
C TYR A 13 -32.04 16.31 -27.12
N ILE A 14 -32.94 17.27 -27.32
CA ILE A 14 -32.55 18.64 -27.65
C ILE A 14 -32.18 19.31 -26.33
N VAL A 15 -30.88 19.41 -26.09
CA VAL A 15 -30.29 20.32 -25.12
C VAL A 15 -29.83 21.54 -25.92
N ASP A 16 -30.00 22.76 -25.40
CA ASP A 16 -29.27 23.94 -25.92
C ASP A 16 -27.78 23.77 -25.57
N GLY A 17 -27.11 22.82 -26.23
CA GLY A 17 -25.77 22.36 -25.93
C GLY A 17 -25.38 21.10 -26.72
N ILE A 18 -24.09 20.74 -26.67
CA ILE A 18 -23.56 19.54 -27.32
C ILE A 18 -23.38 18.47 -26.25
N VAL A 19 -24.02 17.31 -26.44
CA VAL A 19 -23.78 16.11 -25.63
C VAL A 19 -22.89 15.16 -26.43
N VAL A 20 -21.81 14.69 -25.82
CA VAL A 20 -20.87 13.73 -26.42
C VAL A 20 -20.86 12.46 -25.58
N HIS A 21 -20.91 11.32 -26.25
CA HIS A 21 -20.81 10.00 -25.61
C HIS A 21 -19.44 9.37 -25.90
N ASN A 22 -18.81 8.88 -24.83
CA ASN A 22 -17.54 8.15 -24.88
C ASN A 22 -17.68 6.83 -24.13
N THR A 23 -16.82 5.86 -24.47
CA THR A 23 -16.71 4.59 -23.75
C THR A 23 -15.32 4.47 -23.14
N TYR A 24 -15.21 3.82 -21.97
CA TYR A 24 -13.92 3.61 -21.31
C TYR A 24 -12.96 2.70 -22.08
N GLU A 25 -13.41 2.00 -23.12
CA GLU A 25 -12.54 1.25 -24.03
C GLU A 25 -11.73 2.16 -24.97
N GLN A 26 -12.14 3.42 -25.11
CA GLN A 26 -11.42 4.37 -25.94
C GLN A 26 -10.08 4.80 -25.31
N ASP A 27 -9.13 5.13 -26.19
CA ASP A 27 -7.85 5.72 -25.81
C ASP A 27 -8.06 7.02 -25.02
N VAL A 28 -7.24 7.21 -23.98
CA VAL A 28 -7.25 8.38 -23.09
C VAL A 28 -7.15 9.68 -23.88
N LYS A 29 -6.42 9.72 -25.02
CA LYS A 29 -6.28 10.89 -25.88
C LYS A 29 -7.61 11.47 -26.37
N LYS A 30 -8.65 10.64 -26.52
CA LYS A 30 -9.98 11.13 -26.91
C LYS A 30 -10.64 11.96 -25.80
N PHE A 31 -10.35 11.64 -24.55
CA PHE A 31 -10.85 12.38 -23.38
C PHE A 31 -10.04 13.66 -23.18
N GLU A 32 -8.74 13.64 -23.49
CA GLU A 32 -7.87 14.82 -23.36
C GLU A 32 -8.30 15.98 -24.26
N GLY A 33 -8.88 15.70 -25.43
CA GLY A 33 -9.38 16.74 -26.34
C GLY A 33 -10.73 17.35 -25.95
N TRP A 34 -11.44 16.76 -24.98
CA TRP A 34 -12.76 17.22 -24.56
C TRP A 34 -12.67 18.43 -23.62
N HIS A 35 -13.68 19.30 -23.68
CA HIS A 35 -13.91 20.41 -22.76
C HIS A 35 -15.41 20.67 -22.66
N GLY A 36 -15.88 21.07 -21.47
CA GLY A 36 -17.30 21.29 -21.25
C GLY A 36 -17.66 21.68 -19.82
N HIS A 37 -18.95 21.93 -19.59
CA HIS A 37 -19.49 22.37 -18.30
C HIS A 37 -19.79 21.20 -17.34
N PHE A 38 -20.01 20.01 -17.89
CA PHE A 38 -20.43 18.84 -17.12
C PHE A 38 -20.02 17.54 -17.81
N PHE A 39 -19.59 16.56 -17.02
CA PHE A 39 -19.58 15.16 -17.44
C PHE A 39 -20.25 14.27 -16.40
N ALA A 40 -20.95 13.24 -16.89
CA ALA A 40 -21.46 12.14 -16.09
C ALA A 40 -20.69 10.87 -16.44
N ALA A 41 -20.28 10.14 -15.41
CA ALA A 41 -19.56 8.89 -15.49
C ALA A 41 -20.43 7.78 -14.90
N ASP A 42 -20.79 6.82 -15.75
CA ASP A 42 -21.46 5.58 -15.34
C ASP A 42 -20.38 4.51 -15.15
N GLU A 43 -20.44 3.78 -14.03
CA GLU A 43 -19.41 2.84 -13.54
C GLU A 43 -18.07 3.50 -13.13
N PRO A 44 -17.20 2.79 -12.36
CA PRO A 44 -15.96 3.37 -11.87
C PRO A 44 -15.05 3.79 -13.02
N MET A 45 -14.72 5.09 -13.06
CA MET A 45 -13.91 5.66 -14.13
C MET A 45 -12.42 5.40 -13.90
N PRO A 46 -11.65 4.96 -14.92
CA PRO A 46 -10.20 4.86 -14.81
C PRO A 46 -9.54 6.21 -14.53
N ARG A 47 -8.63 6.26 -13.55
CA ARG A 47 -7.98 7.50 -13.11
C ARG A 47 -7.43 8.38 -14.24
N PRO A 48 -6.70 7.85 -15.27
CA PRO A 48 -6.17 8.69 -16.34
C PRO A 48 -7.27 9.41 -17.14
N LYS A 49 -8.44 8.76 -17.33
CA LYS A 49 -9.59 9.36 -18.02
C LYS A 49 -10.26 10.42 -17.16
N TYR A 50 -10.38 10.17 -15.85
CA TYR A 50 -10.87 11.18 -14.90
C TYR A 50 -10.02 12.44 -14.93
N ILE A 51 -8.69 12.32 -14.88
CA ILE A 51 -7.78 13.48 -14.95
C ILE A 51 -7.95 14.22 -16.29
N ALA A 52 -8.06 13.49 -17.41
CA ALA A 52 -8.27 14.09 -18.73
C ALA A 52 -9.59 14.87 -18.83
N LEU A 53 -10.70 14.32 -18.33
CA LEU A 53 -12.00 15.00 -18.33
C LEU A 53 -12.05 16.15 -17.32
N LYS A 54 -11.44 15.99 -16.15
CA LYS A 54 -11.31 17.04 -15.13
C LYS A 54 -10.57 18.26 -15.69
N ARG A 55 -9.52 18.06 -16.52
CA ARG A 55 -8.87 19.14 -17.27
C ARG A 55 -9.87 19.89 -18.16
N GLY A 56 -10.76 19.17 -18.84
CA GLY A 56 -11.78 19.75 -19.71
C GLY A 56 -12.85 20.59 -18.99
N LEU A 57 -13.04 20.38 -17.68
CA LEU A 57 -13.95 21.19 -16.85
C LEU A 57 -13.37 22.54 -16.44
N VAL A 58 -12.03 22.68 -16.42
CA VAL A 58 -11.34 23.87 -15.89
C VAL A 58 -11.77 25.14 -16.61
N ASP A 59 -11.91 25.08 -17.94
CA ASP A 59 -12.27 26.23 -18.77
C ASP A 59 -13.64 26.83 -18.42
N TYR A 60 -14.50 26.05 -17.77
CA TYR A 60 -15.89 26.41 -17.49
C TYR A 60 -16.23 26.41 -16.00
N GLY A 61 -15.28 26.12 -15.11
CA GLY A 61 -15.58 25.84 -13.70
C GLY A 61 -16.61 24.73 -13.55
N GLY A 62 -16.55 23.74 -14.44
CA GLY A 62 -17.57 22.71 -14.58
C GLY A 62 -17.62 21.73 -13.42
N ILE A 63 -18.70 20.96 -13.36
CA ILE A 63 -18.96 19.95 -12.34
C ILE A 63 -18.96 18.55 -12.95
N PHE A 64 -18.81 17.51 -12.14
CA PHE A 64 -18.99 16.13 -12.60
C PHE A 64 -19.90 15.34 -11.68
N LEU A 65 -20.46 14.26 -12.22
CA LEU A 65 -21.18 13.23 -11.48
C LEU A 65 -20.56 11.88 -11.81
N MET A 66 -20.31 11.06 -10.79
CA MET A 66 -19.90 9.67 -10.97
C MET A 66 -20.85 8.77 -10.18
N SER A 67 -21.50 7.83 -10.86
CA SER A 67 -22.41 6.84 -10.26
C SER A 67 -21.90 5.44 -10.54
N PHE A 68 -21.63 4.67 -9.49
CA PHE A 68 -20.99 3.37 -9.62
C PHE A 68 -21.19 2.49 -8.39
N THR A 69 -21.05 1.18 -8.58
CA THR A 69 -20.78 0.26 -7.47
C THR A 69 -19.26 0.20 -7.27
N PRO A 70 -18.73 0.35 -6.05
CA PRO A 70 -17.28 0.43 -5.80
C PRO A 70 -16.59 -0.95 -5.90
N LEU A 71 -16.59 -1.53 -7.11
CA LEU A 71 -16.02 -2.84 -7.41
C LEU A 71 -14.58 -2.77 -7.92
N SER A 72 -14.13 -1.60 -8.39
CA SER A 72 -12.81 -1.37 -8.97
C SER A 72 -12.38 0.10 -8.76
N GLU A 73 -11.20 0.47 -9.29
CA GLU A 73 -10.72 1.87 -9.30
C GLU A 73 -10.58 2.49 -7.88
N ALA A 74 -9.80 1.84 -7.01
CA ALA A 74 -9.59 2.24 -5.61
C ALA A 74 -9.20 3.72 -5.41
N TRP A 75 -8.53 4.33 -6.39
CA TRP A 75 -8.16 5.75 -6.36
C TRP A 75 -9.34 6.69 -6.08
N ILE A 76 -10.57 6.31 -6.45
CA ILE A 76 -11.76 7.10 -6.16
C ILE A 76 -11.98 7.20 -4.64
N PHE A 77 -11.77 6.12 -3.91
CA PHE A 77 -11.85 6.13 -2.45
C PHE A 77 -10.76 7.04 -1.86
N ASP A 78 -9.53 6.91 -2.33
CA ASP A 78 -8.37 7.61 -1.78
C ASP A 78 -8.43 9.11 -2.05
N GLU A 79 -8.72 9.48 -3.31
CA GLU A 79 -8.60 10.86 -3.77
C GLU A 79 -9.89 11.66 -3.68
N ILE A 80 -11.05 11.00 -3.65
CA ILE A 80 -12.35 11.66 -3.62
C ILE A 80 -13.02 11.45 -2.27
N VAL A 81 -13.13 10.20 -1.79
CA VAL A 81 -13.91 9.91 -0.57
C VAL A 81 -13.18 10.27 0.70
N THR A 82 -11.93 9.81 0.86
CA THR A 82 -11.16 9.95 2.10
C THR A 82 -10.29 11.20 2.14
N ALA A 83 -10.08 11.86 0.99
CA ALA A 83 -9.30 13.10 0.89
C ALA A 83 -9.86 14.27 1.73
N GLY A 84 -11.08 14.16 2.27
CA GLY A 84 -11.68 15.18 3.12
C GLY A 84 -11.97 16.51 2.39
N ASN A 85 -11.95 16.49 1.05
CA ASN A 85 -12.20 17.68 0.24
C ASN A 85 -13.70 18.02 0.26
N ARG A 86 -14.02 19.24 0.71
CA ARG A 86 -15.39 19.77 0.78
C ARG A 86 -16.00 20.09 -0.59
N ASP A 87 -15.22 20.04 -1.65
CA ASP A 87 -15.71 20.23 -3.03
C ASP A 87 -16.54 19.04 -3.54
N PHE A 88 -16.52 17.89 -2.84
CA PHE A 88 -17.26 16.70 -3.24
C PHE A 88 -18.52 16.48 -2.39
N GLY A 89 -19.66 16.32 -3.07
CA GLY A 89 -20.86 15.72 -2.48
C GLY A 89 -20.81 14.21 -2.64
N ILE A 90 -20.68 13.47 -1.55
CA ILE A 90 -20.58 12.02 -1.54
C ILE A 90 -21.84 11.44 -0.90
N HIS A 91 -22.52 10.56 -1.63
CA HIS A 91 -23.74 9.91 -1.18
C HIS A 91 -23.59 8.39 -1.35
N PHE A 92 -23.75 7.67 -0.24
CA PHE A 92 -23.84 6.21 -0.25
C PHE A 92 -25.30 5.83 -0.39
N VAL A 93 -25.58 4.87 -1.27
CA VAL A 93 -26.94 4.37 -1.54
C VAL A 93 -26.93 2.87 -1.30
N ASP A 94 -27.79 2.42 -0.39
CA ASP A 94 -28.02 1.01 -0.08
C ASP A 94 -29.09 0.43 -1.03
N ILE A 95 -29.01 -0.86 -1.34
CA ILE A 95 -30.05 -1.54 -2.14
C ILE A 95 -31.44 -1.41 -1.50
N MET A 96 -31.49 -1.33 -0.16
CA MET A 96 -32.70 -1.13 0.63
C MET A 96 -33.28 0.28 0.47
N ASP A 97 -32.52 1.25 -0.05
CA ASP A 97 -33.02 2.59 -0.35
C ASP A 97 -33.89 2.63 -1.61
N ASN A 98 -33.91 1.55 -2.41
CA ASN A 98 -34.74 1.45 -3.60
C ASN A 98 -36.14 0.88 -3.26
N PRO A 99 -37.20 1.70 -3.23
CA PRO A 99 -38.55 1.27 -2.82
C PRO A 99 -39.23 0.36 -3.84
N HIS A 100 -38.61 0.10 -4.99
CA HIS A 100 -39.15 -0.73 -6.06
C HIS A 100 -38.64 -2.18 -6.01
N LEU A 101 -37.71 -2.50 -5.11
CA LEU A 101 -37.20 -3.85 -4.92
C LEU A 101 -37.95 -4.55 -3.79
N GLY A 102 -38.40 -5.79 -4.03
CA GLY A 102 -39.00 -6.60 -2.98
C GLY A 102 -37.94 -7.27 -2.10
N GLU A 103 -38.28 -7.47 -0.83
CA GLU A 103 -37.35 -8.06 0.15
C GLU A 103 -36.91 -9.47 -0.24
N GLN A 104 -37.79 -10.25 -0.87
CA GLN A 104 -37.48 -11.61 -1.31
C GLN A 104 -36.46 -11.60 -2.46
N GLU A 105 -36.62 -10.72 -3.44
CA GLU A 105 -35.68 -10.57 -4.56
C GLU A 105 -34.30 -10.11 -4.09
N ILE A 106 -34.25 -9.21 -3.09
CA ILE A 106 -33.00 -8.79 -2.45
C ILE A 106 -32.34 -9.97 -1.73
N ALA A 107 -33.11 -10.75 -0.96
CA ALA A 107 -32.59 -11.91 -0.25
C ALA A 107 -32.07 -13.00 -1.22
N ASP A 108 -32.79 -13.26 -2.31
CA ASP A 108 -32.38 -14.21 -3.34
C ASP A 108 -31.09 -13.75 -4.03
N PHE A 109 -30.97 -12.46 -4.35
CA PHE A 109 -29.74 -11.89 -4.87
C PHE A 109 -28.59 -12.00 -3.86
N ALA A 110 -28.81 -11.61 -2.60
CA ALA A 110 -27.81 -11.68 -1.55
C ALA A 110 -27.31 -13.11 -1.30
N ALA A 111 -28.18 -14.11 -1.41
CA ALA A 111 -27.81 -15.53 -1.26
C ALA A 111 -26.86 -16.02 -2.37
N SER A 112 -26.82 -15.34 -3.52
CA SER A 112 -25.89 -15.65 -4.62
C SER A 112 -24.50 -15.02 -4.45
N LEU A 113 -24.34 -14.11 -3.49
CA LEU A 113 -23.12 -13.33 -3.26
C LEU A 113 -22.30 -13.89 -2.10
N THR A 114 -20.98 -13.75 -2.21
CA THR A 114 -20.07 -13.86 -1.06
C THR A 114 -20.28 -12.71 -0.07
N ASP A 115 -19.86 -12.87 1.18
CA ASP A 115 -20.02 -11.82 2.20
C ASP A 115 -19.34 -10.50 1.81
N ASP A 116 -18.18 -10.61 1.16
CA ASP A 116 -17.44 -9.49 0.58
C ASP A 116 -18.26 -8.78 -0.52
N GLU A 117 -18.86 -9.54 -1.45
CA GLU A 117 -19.71 -8.97 -2.51
C GLU A 117 -21.00 -8.36 -1.98
N LYS A 118 -21.54 -8.85 -0.86
CA LYS A 118 -22.73 -8.28 -0.22
C LYS A 118 -22.46 -6.86 0.25
N GLU A 119 -21.32 -6.61 0.90
CA GLU A 119 -21.02 -5.26 1.41
C GLU A 119 -20.95 -4.23 0.28
N ALA A 120 -20.39 -4.56 -0.88
CA ALA A 120 -20.37 -3.60 -1.98
C ALA A 120 -21.66 -3.54 -2.79
N ARG A 121 -22.22 -4.69 -3.17
CA ARG A 121 -23.37 -4.73 -4.07
C ARG A 121 -24.69 -4.42 -3.37
N LEU A 122 -24.76 -4.63 -2.05
CA LEU A 122 -25.96 -4.32 -1.26
C LEU A 122 -25.79 -3.03 -0.46
N ARG A 123 -24.63 -2.80 0.16
CA ARG A 123 -24.43 -1.66 1.08
C ARG A 123 -23.71 -0.46 0.44
N GLY A 124 -23.22 -0.60 -0.79
CA GLY A 124 -22.43 0.44 -1.44
C GLY A 124 -21.07 0.68 -0.76
N GLN A 125 -20.57 -0.29 0.02
CA GLN A 125 -19.25 -0.22 0.65
C GLN A 125 -18.14 -0.63 -0.31
N TRP A 126 -16.92 -0.16 -0.08
CA TRP A 126 -15.82 -0.34 -1.04
C TRP A 126 -15.25 -1.76 -1.07
N MET A 127 -15.31 -2.44 -2.23
CA MET A 127 -14.79 -3.82 -2.40
C MET A 127 -13.28 -3.95 -2.21
N HIS A 128 -12.49 -2.90 -2.40
CA HIS A 128 -11.03 -3.04 -2.25
C HIS A 128 -10.66 -3.43 -0.81
N LEU A 129 -11.49 -3.08 0.19
CA LEU A 129 -11.35 -3.58 1.56
C LEU A 129 -11.55 -5.11 1.66
N SER A 130 -12.39 -5.67 0.79
CA SER A 130 -12.70 -7.11 0.73
C SER A 130 -11.57 -7.94 0.10
N GLY A 131 -10.78 -7.33 -0.79
CA GLY A 131 -9.64 -7.95 -1.44
C GLY A 131 -8.33 -7.84 -0.65
N LEU A 132 -8.33 -7.15 0.50
CA LEU A 132 -7.13 -6.95 1.30
C LEU A 132 -6.53 -8.27 1.76
N VAL A 133 -5.21 -8.35 1.65
CA VAL A 133 -4.43 -9.45 2.23
C VAL A 133 -4.50 -9.38 3.75
N TYR A 134 -4.43 -8.18 4.32
CA TYR A 134 -4.38 -7.93 5.75
C TYR A 134 -5.67 -7.27 6.27
N LYS A 135 -6.81 -7.96 6.16
CA LYS A 135 -8.14 -7.47 6.57
C LYS A 135 -8.24 -7.07 8.05
N SER A 136 -7.38 -7.61 8.91
CA SER A 136 -7.37 -7.31 10.34
C SER A 136 -6.59 -6.04 10.69
N PHE A 137 -5.86 -5.44 9.74
CA PHE A 137 -5.20 -4.17 9.98
C PHE A 137 -6.24 -3.08 10.22
N ASP A 138 -6.06 -2.37 11.33
CA ASP A 138 -6.94 -1.32 11.83
C ASP A 138 -6.06 -0.19 12.34
N VAL A 139 -6.25 1.02 11.80
CA VAL A 139 -5.41 2.17 12.12
C VAL A 139 -5.52 2.54 13.61
N GLY A 140 -6.72 2.47 14.20
CA GLY A 140 -6.91 2.82 15.61
C GLY A 140 -6.31 1.82 16.60
N LEU A 141 -6.09 0.57 16.17
CA LEU A 141 -5.46 -0.48 16.96
C LEU A 141 -3.95 -0.63 16.72
N HIS A 142 -3.52 -0.54 15.47
CA HIS A 142 -2.16 -0.93 15.06
C HIS A 142 -1.22 0.27 14.83
N VAL A 143 -1.74 1.48 14.67
CA VAL A 143 -0.91 2.67 14.46
C VAL A 143 -0.64 3.37 15.78
N LEU A 144 0.63 3.63 16.06
CA LEU A 144 1.10 4.30 17.28
C LEU A 144 1.56 5.73 16.95
N GLU A 145 1.21 6.70 17.80
CA GLU A 145 1.65 8.10 17.71
C GLU A 145 3.18 8.29 17.90
N GLY A 146 3.92 7.21 18.14
CA GLY A 146 5.37 7.21 18.34
C GLY A 146 5.79 6.54 19.66
N PHE A 147 7.10 6.43 19.88
CA PHE A 147 7.63 5.97 21.16
C PHE A 147 7.57 7.08 22.21
N GLU A 148 7.41 6.71 23.48
CA GLU A 148 7.54 7.65 24.59
C GLU A 148 8.94 8.30 24.57
N GLY A 149 8.99 9.63 24.46
CA GLY A 149 10.25 10.38 24.34
C GLY A 149 10.85 10.43 22.93
N GLY A 150 10.16 9.89 21.91
CA GLY A 150 10.56 9.99 20.51
C GLY A 150 11.67 9.03 20.07
N GLU A 151 12.18 8.19 20.97
CA GLU A 151 13.30 7.28 20.72
C GLU A 151 12.89 5.81 20.90
N ILE A 152 13.52 4.92 20.14
CA ILE A 152 13.33 3.47 20.32
C ILE A 152 13.84 3.07 21.70
N PRO A 153 13.03 2.43 22.57
CA PRO A 153 13.50 2.12 23.91
C PRO A 153 14.66 1.13 23.88
N HIS A 154 15.74 1.42 24.61
CA HIS A 154 17.00 0.64 24.64
C HIS A 154 16.86 -0.87 24.86
N GLY A 155 15.74 -1.32 25.42
CA GLY A 155 15.45 -2.74 25.61
C GLY A 155 14.93 -3.45 24.36
N HIS A 156 14.81 -2.80 23.21
CA HIS A 156 14.33 -3.43 21.97
C HIS A 156 15.49 -3.98 21.16
N THR A 157 15.23 -5.05 20.41
CA THR A 157 16.15 -5.56 19.40
C THR A 157 15.68 -5.09 18.03
N CYS A 158 16.56 -4.46 17.26
CA CYS A 158 16.19 -3.85 15.98
C CYS A 158 16.71 -4.66 14.79
N TYR A 159 15.88 -4.75 13.76
CA TYR A 159 16.19 -5.43 12.50
C TYR A 159 15.80 -4.54 11.33
N ALA A 160 16.42 -4.75 10.18
CA ALA A 160 16.02 -4.08 8.95
C ALA A 160 15.84 -5.06 7.80
N ALA A 161 14.95 -4.73 6.86
CA ALA A 161 14.80 -5.44 5.60
C ALA A 161 14.88 -4.49 4.42
N VAL A 162 15.53 -4.93 3.34
CA VAL A 162 15.73 -4.17 2.11
C VAL A 162 15.06 -4.91 0.95
N ASP A 163 14.16 -4.21 0.25
CA ASP A 163 13.60 -4.61 -1.04
C ASP A 163 14.32 -3.80 -2.12
N PHE A 164 15.28 -4.45 -2.77
CA PHE A 164 16.22 -3.84 -3.70
C PHE A 164 15.59 -3.66 -5.08
N HIS A 165 15.70 -2.45 -5.64
CA HIS A 165 15.19 -2.12 -6.95
C HIS A 165 16.20 -1.41 -7.83
N SER A 166 16.28 -1.80 -9.10
CA SER A 166 17.22 -1.18 -10.06
C SER A 166 16.67 0.07 -10.75
N ARG A 167 15.36 0.31 -10.70
CA ARG A 167 14.67 1.34 -11.53
C ARG A 167 13.71 2.23 -10.78
N ILE A 168 13.25 1.79 -9.61
CA ILE A 168 12.39 2.56 -8.71
C ILE A 168 13.15 2.73 -7.39
N GLU A 169 12.56 3.42 -6.45
CA GLU A 169 13.11 3.59 -5.11
C GLU A 169 13.29 2.24 -4.39
N HIS A 170 14.27 2.17 -3.50
CA HIS A 170 14.44 1.05 -2.58
C HIS A 170 13.50 1.22 -1.39
N ALA A 171 12.87 0.13 -0.95
CA ALA A 171 12.16 0.09 0.32
C ALA A 171 13.07 -0.49 1.41
N ILE A 172 13.26 0.26 2.49
CA ILE A 172 13.91 -0.24 3.72
C ILE A 172 12.92 -0.14 4.87
N THR A 173 12.64 -1.27 5.50
CA THR A 173 11.79 -1.36 6.69
C THR A 173 12.67 -1.56 7.92
N PHE A 174 12.42 -0.80 8.98
CA PHE A 174 13.04 -1.01 10.29
C PHE A 174 11.99 -1.49 11.29
N ILE A 175 12.30 -2.54 12.04
CA ILE A 175 11.45 -3.02 13.13
C ILE A 175 12.20 -3.00 14.46
N ALA A 176 11.46 -2.77 15.54
CA ALA A 176 11.90 -2.93 16.91
C ALA A 176 11.07 -4.03 17.58
N VAL A 177 11.74 -5.00 18.21
CA VAL A 177 11.09 -6.12 18.91
C VAL A 177 11.30 -5.98 20.42
N ASP A 178 10.20 -5.95 21.16
CA ASP A 178 10.23 -5.84 22.62
C ASP A 178 10.38 -7.21 23.33
N LYS A 179 10.64 -7.19 24.64
CA LYS A 179 10.79 -8.40 25.46
C LYS A 179 9.55 -9.32 25.52
N ARG A 180 8.39 -8.83 25.07
CA ARG A 180 7.12 -9.57 25.01
C ARG A 180 6.87 -10.14 23.61
N GLY A 181 7.76 -9.86 22.66
CA GLY A 181 7.63 -10.27 21.26
C GLY A 181 6.73 -9.34 20.44
N HIS A 182 6.40 -8.14 20.93
CA HIS A 182 5.73 -7.15 20.08
C HIS A 182 6.71 -6.62 19.04
N ILE A 183 6.25 -6.57 17.80
CA ILE A 183 6.98 -6.04 16.65
C ILE A 183 6.41 -4.65 16.37
N VAL A 184 7.27 -3.64 16.29
CA VAL A 184 6.90 -2.29 15.90
C VAL A 184 7.68 -1.91 14.66
N VAL A 185 7.01 -1.65 13.53
CA VAL A 185 7.61 -0.94 12.40
C VAL A 185 7.93 0.48 12.87
N CYS A 186 9.21 0.75 13.07
CA CYS A 186 9.68 1.95 13.79
C CYS A 186 10.27 3.03 12.89
N ASP A 187 10.62 2.68 11.65
CA ASP A 187 11.07 3.64 10.64
C ASP A 187 10.95 3.02 9.24
N GLU A 188 10.95 3.85 8.21
CA GLU A 188 10.92 3.42 6.81
C GLU A 188 11.72 4.36 5.89
N ILE A 189 12.31 3.81 4.84
CA ILE A 189 12.96 4.59 3.78
C ILE A 189 12.40 4.15 2.43
N TRP A 190 11.94 5.13 1.64
CA TRP A 190 11.53 4.98 0.24
C TRP A 190 12.33 5.96 -0.62
N ARG A 191 13.49 5.55 -1.12
CA ARG A 191 14.42 6.45 -1.85
C ARG A 191 15.20 5.76 -2.96
N HIS A 192 15.49 6.52 -4.03
CA HIS A 192 16.49 6.13 -5.03
C HIS A 192 17.91 6.30 -4.49
N GLY A 193 18.78 5.33 -4.78
CA GLY A 193 20.19 5.38 -4.38
C GLY A 193 21.00 4.23 -4.98
N SER A 194 22.32 4.35 -4.93
CA SER A 194 23.25 3.27 -5.28
C SER A 194 23.40 2.25 -4.15
N ASP A 195 24.15 1.18 -4.39
CA ASP A 195 24.53 0.20 -3.37
C ASP A 195 25.19 0.88 -2.15
N GLU A 196 26.02 1.90 -2.42
CA GLU A 196 26.69 2.72 -1.41
C GLU A 196 25.72 3.57 -0.59
N ASP A 197 24.67 4.10 -1.21
CA ASP A 197 23.66 4.89 -0.52
C ASP A 197 22.84 4.01 0.44
N ILE A 198 22.42 2.82 -0.02
CA ILE A 198 21.67 1.84 0.81
C ILE A 198 22.47 1.47 2.05
N ALA A 199 23.73 1.03 1.87
CA ALA A 199 24.60 0.69 2.98
C ALA A 199 24.79 1.89 3.92
N GLY A 200 24.96 3.08 3.35
CA GLY A 200 25.10 4.32 4.11
C GLY A 200 23.87 4.67 4.94
N TRP A 201 22.65 4.52 4.41
CA TRP A 201 21.42 4.76 5.18
C TRP A 201 21.25 3.76 6.33
N LEU A 202 21.57 2.49 6.11
CA LEU A 202 21.56 1.45 7.15
C LEU A 202 22.57 1.74 8.26
N ILE A 203 23.79 2.17 7.89
CA ILE A 203 24.84 2.57 8.83
C ILE A 203 24.41 3.81 9.61
N ASP A 204 23.88 4.83 8.93
CA ASP A 204 23.35 6.04 9.55
C ASP A 204 22.27 5.72 10.57
N TRP A 205 21.31 4.87 10.21
CA TRP A 205 20.25 4.43 11.12
C TRP A 205 20.82 3.64 12.30
N HIS A 206 21.73 2.69 12.03
CA HIS A 206 22.42 1.88 13.04
C HIS A 206 23.13 2.74 14.09
N HIS A 207 23.78 3.83 13.66
CA HIS A 207 24.53 4.72 14.54
C HIS A 207 23.65 5.76 15.25
N LYS A 208 22.70 6.37 14.53
CA LYS A 208 21.94 7.52 15.03
C LYS A 208 20.67 7.14 15.77
N ARG A 209 20.06 6.00 15.46
CA ARG A 209 18.76 5.58 16.01
C ARG A 209 18.92 4.41 16.97
N HIS A 210 19.35 3.26 16.48
CA HIS A 210 19.53 2.07 17.31
C HIS A 210 20.43 1.04 16.65
N LYS A 211 21.17 0.27 17.45
CA LYS A 211 21.94 -0.87 16.94
C LYS A 211 21.01 -1.85 16.21
N LEU A 212 21.36 -2.15 14.96
CA LEU A 212 20.79 -3.24 14.17
C LEU A 212 21.45 -4.56 14.54
N GLU A 213 20.63 -5.56 14.81
CA GLU A 213 21.08 -6.93 15.07
C GLU A 213 21.37 -7.66 13.75
N THR A 214 20.50 -7.51 12.76
CA THR A 214 20.67 -8.10 11.43
C THR A 214 19.89 -7.29 10.41
N VAL A 215 20.43 -7.21 9.20
CA VAL A 215 19.74 -6.71 8.01
C VAL A 215 19.47 -7.89 7.09
N ILE A 216 18.26 -7.98 6.55
CA ILE A 216 17.94 -8.93 5.48
C ILE A 216 17.73 -8.18 4.17
N ILE A 217 18.18 -8.76 3.06
CA ILE A 217 17.98 -8.20 1.72
C ILE A 217 17.37 -9.24 0.79
N ASP A 218 16.48 -8.81 -0.09
CA ASP A 218 15.86 -9.71 -1.05
C ASP A 218 16.91 -10.31 -2.03
N ALA A 219 16.55 -11.43 -2.64
CA ALA A 219 17.48 -12.20 -3.46
C ALA A 219 17.85 -11.54 -4.80
N LEU A 220 17.10 -10.54 -5.27
CA LEU A 220 17.41 -9.81 -6.50
C LEU A 220 18.77 -9.11 -6.41
N SER A 221 19.14 -8.66 -5.21
CA SER A 221 20.44 -8.02 -4.91
C SER A 221 21.65 -8.89 -5.26
N LYS A 222 21.50 -10.22 -5.31
CA LYS A 222 22.58 -11.17 -5.64
C LYS A 222 22.85 -11.30 -7.14
N GLY A 223 21.95 -10.79 -7.99
CA GLY A 223 22.06 -10.92 -9.44
C GLY A 223 21.99 -12.37 -9.94
N ASP A 224 22.57 -12.63 -11.11
CA ASP A 224 22.64 -13.99 -11.68
C ASP A 224 23.81 -14.78 -11.07
N GLY A 225 23.67 -16.10 -10.96
CA GLY A 225 24.66 -17.00 -10.35
C GLY A 225 25.99 -17.10 -11.12
N ASN A 226 26.13 -16.38 -12.23
CA ASN A 226 27.34 -16.28 -13.06
C ASN A 226 28.19 -15.04 -12.75
N LEU A 227 27.81 -14.22 -11.77
CA LEU A 227 28.58 -13.05 -11.37
C LEU A 227 29.87 -13.47 -10.64
N HIS A 228 30.93 -12.69 -10.85
CA HIS A 228 32.14 -12.81 -10.05
C HIS A 228 31.86 -12.37 -8.60
N GLU A 229 32.50 -13.04 -7.64
CA GLU A 229 32.44 -12.66 -6.22
C GLU A 229 32.80 -11.18 -6.04
N GLY A 230 31.98 -10.43 -5.30
CA GLY A 230 32.18 -8.99 -5.05
C GLY A 230 31.52 -8.06 -6.07
N PHE A 231 30.87 -8.58 -7.12
CA PHE A 231 30.19 -7.75 -8.12
C PHE A 231 28.70 -7.52 -7.87
N SER A 232 28.06 -8.36 -7.06
CA SER A 232 26.62 -8.21 -6.80
C SER A 232 26.36 -7.01 -5.90
N SER A 233 25.16 -6.42 -5.98
CA SER A 233 24.75 -5.35 -5.06
C SER A 233 24.77 -5.84 -3.61
N HIS A 234 24.41 -7.10 -3.39
CA HIS A 234 24.53 -7.76 -2.09
C HIS A 234 25.96 -7.69 -1.55
N ASP A 235 26.97 -8.10 -2.34
CA ASP A 235 28.35 -8.16 -1.87
C ASP A 235 28.91 -6.79 -1.50
N LYS A 236 28.60 -5.76 -2.30
CA LYS A 236 29.07 -4.39 -2.03
C LYS A 236 28.44 -3.80 -0.78
N ILE A 237 27.14 -4.07 -0.57
CA ILE A 237 26.44 -3.64 0.64
C ILE A 237 27.02 -4.39 1.84
N ASP A 238 27.18 -5.71 1.75
CA ASP A 238 27.71 -6.56 2.82
C ASP A 238 29.13 -6.16 3.23
N GLU A 239 30.03 -5.91 2.28
CA GLU A 239 31.41 -5.46 2.55
C GLU A 239 31.40 -4.18 3.42
N ARG A 240 30.52 -3.23 3.07
CA ARG A 240 30.43 -1.96 3.78
C ARG A 240 29.75 -2.10 5.14
N LEU A 241 28.68 -2.89 5.25
CA LEU A 241 27.99 -3.16 6.51
C LEU A 241 28.87 -3.93 7.51
N SER A 242 29.64 -4.90 7.01
CA SER A 242 30.58 -5.71 7.79
C SER A 242 31.66 -4.86 8.47
N ALA A 243 32.10 -3.76 7.84
CA ALA A 243 33.04 -2.82 8.44
C ALA A 243 32.49 -2.12 9.71
N PHE A 244 31.17 -2.09 9.87
CA PHE A 244 30.46 -1.54 11.03
C PHE A 244 29.84 -2.64 11.91
N GLY A 245 30.16 -3.91 11.65
CA GLY A 245 29.64 -5.04 12.44
C GLY A 245 28.15 -5.28 12.28
N ILE A 246 27.57 -4.91 11.14
CA ILE A 246 26.15 -5.10 10.81
C ILE A 246 26.04 -6.34 9.91
N PRO A 247 25.47 -7.47 10.37
CA PRO A 247 25.30 -8.66 9.54
C PRO A 247 24.27 -8.42 8.43
N LEU A 248 24.58 -8.85 7.20
CA LEU A 248 23.65 -8.90 6.07
C LEU A 248 23.31 -10.36 5.72
N GLU A 249 22.01 -10.66 5.65
CA GLU A 249 21.51 -12.00 5.32
C GLU A 249 20.52 -11.95 4.15
N GLY A 250 20.32 -13.10 3.48
CA GLY A 250 19.31 -13.22 2.44
C GLY A 250 17.92 -13.44 3.04
N GLY A 251 16.94 -12.63 2.62
CA GLY A 251 15.54 -12.80 3.05
C GLY A 251 14.88 -14.05 2.46
N SER A 252 13.93 -14.62 3.22
CA SER A 252 13.13 -15.76 2.75
C SER A 252 12.25 -15.39 1.54
N LYS A 253 12.03 -16.35 0.64
CA LYS A 253 11.09 -16.25 -0.49
C LYS A 253 9.71 -16.85 -0.17
N ASP A 254 9.48 -17.24 1.08
CA ASP A 254 8.25 -17.89 1.52
C ASP A 254 7.13 -16.88 1.77
N VAL A 255 6.47 -16.51 0.67
CA VAL A 255 5.35 -15.56 0.67
C VAL A 255 4.17 -16.04 1.52
N GLU A 256 3.83 -17.33 1.44
CA GLU A 256 2.62 -17.86 2.08
C GLU A 256 2.75 -17.85 3.60
N ASN A 257 3.88 -18.36 4.12
CA ASN A 257 4.13 -18.33 5.56
C ASN A 257 4.40 -16.91 6.06
N GLY A 258 5.01 -16.04 5.25
CA GLY A 258 5.15 -14.62 5.57
C GLY A 258 3.81 -13.90 5.75
N ILE A 259 2.86 -14.11 4.83
CA ILE A 259 1.51 -13.53 4.95
C ILE A 259 0.81 -14.03 6.21
N ARG A 260 0.85 -15.34 6.48
CA ARG A 260 0.25 -15.92 7.68
C ARG A 260 0.86 -15.34 8.95
N GLY A 261 2.19 -15.23 9.01
CA GLY A 261 2.89 -14.65 10.15
C GLY A 261 2.45 -13.21 10.42
N VAL A 262 2.34 -12.39 9.37
CA VAL A 262 1.86 -11.00 9.52
C VAL A 262 0.39 -10.98 9.97
N GLN A 263 -0.47 -11.83 9.41
CA GLN A 263 -1.88 -11.92 9.83
C GLN A 263 -2.03 -12.30 11.30
N ASP A 264 -1.28 -13.30 11.77
CA ASP A 264 -1.28 -13.75 13.16
C ASP A 264 -0.72 -12.65 14.09
N ALA A 265 0.27 -11.88 13.63
CA ALA A 265 0.84 -10.77 14.40
C ALA A 265 -0.09 -9.55 14.46
N LEU A 266 -0.85 -9.27 13.41
CA LEU A 266 -1.90 -8.24 13.44
C LEU A 266 -3.00 -8.62 14.41
N LEU A 267 -3.55 -9.82 14.28
CA LEU A 267 -4.61 -10.26 15.17
C LEU A 267 -4.63 -11.78 15.30
N SER A 268 -4.05 -12.26 16.40
CA SER A 268 -4.06 -13.68 16.74
C SER A 268 -5.48 -14.22 16.91
N SER A 269 -5.62 -15.56 16.93
CA SER A 269 -6.89 -16.24 17.19
C SER A 269 -7.56 -15.81 18.51
N ASN A 270 -6.77 -15.40 19.50
CA ASN A 270 -7.23 -14.87 20.78
C ASN A 270 -7.53 -13.36 20.77
N LYS A 271 -7.54 -12.72 19.60
CA LYS A 271 -7.81 -11.29 19.41
C LYS A 271 -6.79 -10.36 20.08
N VAL A 272 -5.54 -10.81 20.15
CA VAL A 272 -4.42 -10.00 20.66
C VAL A 272 -3.53 -9.61 19.48
N ALA A 273 -3.25 -8.32 19.36
CA ALA A 273 -2.30 -7.76 18.41
C ALA A 273 -0.88 -7.75 18.99
N SER A 274 0.10 -8.07 18.14
CA SER A 274 1.52 -8.01 18.47
C SER A 274 2.37 -7.34 17.40
N LEU A 275 1.76 -6.79 16.35
CA LEU A 275 2.41 -6.00 15.32
C LEU A 275 1.81 -4.60 15.28
N PHE A 276 2.66 -3.59 15.34
CA PHE A 276 2.30 -2.19 15.32
C PHE A 276 3.15 -1.41 14.32
N VAL A 277 2.68 -0.23 13.92
CA VAL A 277 3.34 0.64 12.95
C VAL A 277 3.36 2.06 13.52
N GLN A 278 4.47 2.77 13.42
CA GLN A 278 4.47 4.18 13.79
C GLN A 278 3.74 5.03 12.76
N GLU A 279 3.05 6.07 13.23
CA GLU A 279 2.24 6.96 12.38
C GLU A 279 3.02 7.62 11.24
N HIS A 280 4.32 7.84 11.43
CA HIS A 280 5.18 8.45 10.43
C HIS A 280 5.58 7.48 9.30
N CYS A 281 5.38 6.17 9.49
CA CYS A 281 5.59 5.14 8.46
C CYS A 281 4.41 5.08 7.47
N ALA A 282 4.17 6.21 6.80
CA ALA A 282 3.00 6.42 5.96
C ALA A 282 2.92 5.44 4.78
N LYS A 283 4.05 4.98 4.24
CA LYS A 283 4.08 4.00 3.14
C LYS A 283 3.66 2.62 3.64
N HIS A 284 4.12 2.16 4.80
CA HIS A 284 3.59 0.91 5.38
C HIS A 284 2.09 0.98 5.61
N ILE A 285 1.59 2.07 6.20
CA ILE A 285 0.15 2.27 6.46
C ILE A 285 -0.64 2.26 5.14
N TYR A 286 -0.12 2.93 4.11
CA TYR A 286 -0.71 2.92 2.77
C TYR A 286 -0.73 1.49 2.20
N GLU A 287 0.39 0.77 2.19
CA GLU A 287 0.41 -0.59 1.63
C GLU A 287 -0.49 -1.55 2.42
N PHE A 288 -0.56 -1.47 3.76
CA PHE A 288 -1.51 -2.27 4.54
C PHE A 288 -2.96 -2.10 4.09
N THR A 289 -3.33 -0.89 3.69
CA THR A 289 -4.68 -0.53 3.26
C THR A 289 -4.92 -0.73 1.76
N HIS A 290 -3.88 -1.09 0.99
CA HIS A 290 -3.93 -1.21 -0.47
C HIS A 290 -3.33 -2.51 -1.01
N TYR A 291 -2.84 -3.39 -0.14
CA TYR A 291 -2.25 -4.66 -0.55
C TYR A 291 -3.33 -5.72 -0.79
N LEU A 292 -3.57 -6.01 -2.06
CA LEU A 292 -4.73 -6.78 -2.52
C LEU A 292 -4.36 -8.15 -3.09
N TRP A 293 -5.25 -9.11 -2.93
CA TRP A 293 -5.28 -10.30 -3.77
C TRP A 293 -5.64 -9.91 -5.23
N PRO A 294 -5.09 -10.60 -6.24
CA PRO A 294 -5.49 -10.37 -7.62
C PRO A 294 -6.99 -10.64 -7.77
N THR A 295 -7.72 -9.67 -8.34
CA THR A 295 -9.11 -9.88 -8.72
C THR A 295 -9.18 -11.03 -9.73
N GLN A 296 -10.09 -11.97 -9.50
CA GLN A 296 -10.37 -13.03 -10.46
C GLN A 296 -10.85 -12.34 -11.74
N ARG A 297 -9.97 -12.18 -12.73
CA ARG A 297 -10.40 -11.68 -14.04
C ARG A 297 -11.38 -12.70 -14.61
N ASP A 298 -12.54 -12.21 -15.04
CA ASP A 298 -13.49 -12.94 -15.87
C ASP A 298 -12.76 -13.56 -17.07
N LYS A 299 -12.40 -14.83 -16.92
CA LYS A 299 -12.07 -15.71 -18.02
C LYS A 299 -12.91 -16.95 -17.81
N THR A 300 -13.89 -17.08 -18.69
CA THR A 300 -14.69 -18.25 -19.06
C THR A 300 -13.92 -19.58 -19.02
N SER A 301 -13.59 -20.08 -17.83
CA SER A 301 -13.06 -21.42 -17.63
C SER A 301 -13.60 -22.03 -16.35
N GLU A 302 -14.25 -23.19 -16.49
CA GLU A 302 -14.89 -23.98 -15.43
C GLU A 302 -13.90 -24.59 -14.42
N HIS A 303 -12.62 -24.18 -14.45
CA HIS A 303 -11.60 -24.58 -13.50
C HIS A 303 -10.95 -23.34 -12.87
N ARG A 304 -11.57 -22.87 -11.77
CA ARG A 304 -11.14 -21.71 -10.97
C ARG A 304 -9.90 -22.07 -10.14
N THR A 305 -8.73 -21.54 -10.48
CA THR A 305 -7.56 -21.51 -9.60
C THR A 305 -7.44 -20.14 -8.94
N VAL A 306 -7.65 -20.08 -7.62
CA VAL A 306 -7.40 -18.88 -6.82
C VAL A 306 -5.88 -18.68 -6.73
N SER A 307 -5.37 -17.52 -7.17
CA SER A 307 -3.95 -17.19 -7.04
C SER A 307 -3.56 -17.15 -5.57
N GLN A 308 -2.48 -17.85 -5.21
CA GLN A 308 -1.88 -17.82 -3.88
C GLN A 308 -0.86 -16.68 -3.70
N LYS A 309 -0.69 -15.83 -4.73
CA LYS A 309 0.18 -14.65 -4.68
C LYS A 309 -0.65 -13.38 -4.76
N PRO A 310 -0.43 -12.40 -3.88
CA PRO A 310 -1.01 -11.06 -3.98
C PRO A 310 -0.60 -10.33 -5.25
N GLN A 311 -1.25 -9.19 -5.52
CA GLN A 311 -0.85 -8.29 -6.60
C GLN A 311 0.52 -7.69 -6.29
N SER A 312 1.43 -7.71 -7.26
CA SER A 312 2.75 -7.08 -7.17
C SER A 312 2.71 -5.58 -7.49
N LYS A 313 1.79 -4.86 -6.84
CA LYS A 313 1.60 -3.42 -6.99
C LYS A 313 1.58 -2.83 -5.59
N ASP A 314 2.47 -1.86 -5.35
CA ASP A 314 2.60 -1.17 -4.07
C ASP A 314 2.75 -2.19 -2.91
N ASP A 315 3.68 -3.14 -3.05
CA ASP A 315 3.88 -4.27 -2.11
C ASP A 315 5.27 -4.35 -1.49
N HIS A 316 6.11 -3.34 -1.68
CA HIS A 316 7.53 -3.36 -1.33
C HIS A 316 7.76 -3.45 0.18
N PHE A 317 7.03 -2.64 0.95
CA PHE A 317 7.08 -2.67 2.40
C PHE A 317 6.41 -3.92 2.97
N MET A 318 5.35 -4.43 2.33
CA MET A 318 4.75 -5.73 2.68
C MET A 318 5.71 -6.89 2.40
N GLU A 319 6.53 -6.82 1.35
CA GLU A 319 7.57 -7.82 1.09
C GLU A 319 8.60 -7.87 2.21
N ASN A 320 9.13 -6.70 2.58
CA ASN A 320 10.07 -6.57 3.69
C ASN A 320 9.49 -7.08 5.01
N LEU A 321 8.27 -6.66 5.34
CA LEU A 321 7.64 -7.05 6.60
C LEU A 321 7.42 -8.57 6.69
N ARG A 322 6.95 -9.21 5.61
CA ARG A 322 6.80 -10.68 5.56
C ARG A 322 8.14 -11.38 5.84
N ARG A 323 9.23 -10.89 5.24
CA ARG A 323 10.57 -11.46 5.43
C ARG A 323 11.04 -11.28 6.88
N LEU A 324 10.77 -10.13 7.49
CA LEU A 324 11.12 -9.83 8.88
C LEU A 324 10.34 -10.67 9.90
N VAL A 325 9.08 -11.02 9.61
CA VAL A 325 8.27 -11.89 10.48
C VAL A 325 8.68 -13.36 10.34
N VAL A 326 9.13 -13.78 9.15
CA VAL A 326 9.67 -15.15 8.94
C VAL A 326 11.06 -15.32 9.53
N LEU A 327 11.88 -14.27 9.46
CA LEU A 327 13.08 -14.18 10.29
C LEU A 327 12.61 -14.26 11.75
N PRO A 328 13.16 -15.13 12.60
CA PRO A 328 12.82 -15.17 14.03
C PRO A 328 13.39 -13.94 14.73
N ALA A 329 12.94 -12.75 14.32
CA ALA A 329 13.25 -11.47 14.95
C ALA A 329 12.70 -11.54 16.38
N GLU A 330 13.62 -11.71 17.32
CA GLU A 330 13.30 -11.98 18.70
C GLU A 330 14.07 -11.01 19.59
N TRP A 331 13.55 -10.80 20.79
CA TRP A 331 14.27 -10.03 21.78
C TRP A 331 15.53 -10.79 22.23
N ARG A 332 16.70 -10.20 22.02
CA ARG A 332 18.00 -10.81 22.36
C ARG A 332 18.63 -10.29 23.66
N GLY A 333 17.87 -9.59 24.49
CA GLY A 333 18.40 -8.98 25.71
C GLY A 333 18.91 -7.57 25.51
N VAL A 334 19.28 -6.90 26.61
CA VAL A 334 20.06 -5.66 26.56
C VAL A 334 21.50 -6.05 26.26
N SER A 335 21.96 -5.85 25.03
CA SER A 335 23.39 -6.01 24.73
C SER A 335 24.20 -4.95 25.45
N ASP A 336 25.38 -5.31 25.95
CA ASP A 336 26.33 -4.35 26.52
C ASP A 336 26.82 -3.43 25.38
N ASN A 337 26.10 -2.34 25.20
CA ASN A 337 26.30 -1.39 24.11
C ASN A 337 27.47 -0.44 24.41
N SER A 338 28.22 -0.63 25.50
CA SER A 338 29.39 0.18 25.85
C SER A 338 30.45 0.20 24.73
N ALA A 339 30.71 -0.95 24.10
CA ALA A 339 31.62 -1.06 22.95
C ALA A 339 31.08 -0.39 21.68
N TRP A 340 29.76 -0.44 21.45
CA TRP A 340 29.11 0.25 20.33
C TRP A 340 29.15 1.78 20.53
N LEU A 341 28.81 2.25 21.74
CA LEU A 341 28.87 3.66 22.13
C LEU A 341 30.30 4.24 22.02
N GLU A 342 31.34 3.45 22.30
CA GLU A 342 32.74 3.85 22.11
C GLU A 342 33.16 3.88 20.63
N GLN A 343 32.60 3.02 19.77
CA GLN A 343 32.93 2.92 18.34
C GLN A 343 32.25 3.98 17.44
N VAL A 344 31.19 4.65 17.91
CA VAL A 344 30.41 5.65 17.12
C VAL A 344 31.28 6.77 16.52
N ASN A 345 32.52 6.96 16.99
CA ASN A 345 33.37 8.08 16.60
C ASN A 345 34.57 7.74 15.68
N LYS A 346 34.76 6.49 15.24
CA LYS A 346 35.93 6.13 14.40
C LYS A 346 35.53 5.76 12.96
N GLY A 347 35.68 6.73 12.04
CA GLY A 347 35.53 6.49 10.59
C GLY A 347 34.10 6.64 10.04
N TYR A 348 33.10 6.87 10.89
CA TYR A 348 31.74 7.19 10.46
C TYR A 348 31.69 8.58 9.80
N GLN A 349 31.10 8.66 8.61
CA GLN A 349 30.76 9.90 7.91
C GLN A 349 29.30 9.78 7.45
N PRO A 350 28.38 10.63 7.93
CA PRO A 350 26.98 10.57 7.53
C PRO A 350 26.83 10.78 6.04
N VAL A 351 25.96 10.00 5.39
CA VAL A 351 25.67 10.18 3.95
C VAL A 351 25.06 11.55 3.68
N ASP A 352 24.25 12.04 4.62
CA ASP A 352 23.56 13.33 4.51
C ASP A 352 24.39 14.54 4.99
N ALA A 353 25.66 14.37 5.40
CA ALA A 353 26.51 15.50 5.79
C ALA A 353 26.91 16.42 4.61
N VAL A 354 26.53 16.06 3.38
CA VAL A 354 26.74 16.86 2.15
C VAL A 354 25.44 17.52 1.66
N ALA A 355 24.28 17.24 2.27
CA ALA A 355 23.02 17.91 1.97
C ALA A 355 22.42 18.44 3.27
N GLY A 356 22.70 19.72 3.56
CA GLY A 356 22.11 20.42 4.69
C GLY A 356 20.58 20.38 4.62
N TYR A 357 19.97 19.95 5.72
CA TYR A 357 18.60 20.30 6.07
C TYR A 357 18.56 21.71 6.67
#